data_AF-A0A0C3PMN9-F1
#
_entry.id   AF-A0A0C3PMN9-F1
#
_cell.length_a   1.000
_cell.length_b   1.000
_cell.length_c   1.000
_cell.angle_alpha   90.00
_cell.angle_beta   90.00
_cell.angle_gamma   90.00
#
_symmetry.space_group_name_H-M   'P 1'
#
loop_
_entity.id
_entity.type
_entity.pdbx_description
1 polymer ?
#
loop_
_entity_poly.entity_id
_entity_poly.type
_entity_poly.pdbx_seq_one_letter_code
_entity_poly.pdbx_strand_id
1 'polypeptide(L)' 'MALLCHHDHVLWLVNMTSAGEKQHYALVLLKHLFEHLPTTATVGLLYDIGC' A
#
# COMPACT_ATOMS: atom_id res chain seq x y z
N MET A 1 3.16 -5.69 5.99
CA MET A 1 2.39 -5.35 4.78
C MET A 1 3.27 -4.55 3.84
N ALA A 2 3.08 -4.72 2.53
CA ALA A 2 3.86 -4.08 1.49
C ALA A 2 2.93 -3.45 0.46
N LEU A 3 3.35 -2.35 -0.16
CA LEU A 3 2.75 -1.84 -1.39
C LEU A 3 3.66 -2.20 -2.55
N LEU A 4 3.13 -2.97 -3.50
CA LEU A 4 3.86 -3.45 -4.66
C LEU A 4 3.34 -2.76 -5.92
N CYS A 5 4.18 -2.65 -6.93
CA CYS A 5 3.73 -2.30 -8.27
C CYS A 5 3.16 -3.54 -8.98
N HIS A 6 2.61 -3.35 -10.18
CA HIS A 6 2.06 -4.44 -10.98
C HIS A 6 3.08 -5.54 -11.37
N HIS A 7 4.38 -5.26 -11.27
CA HIS A 7 5.45 -6.22 -11.57
C HIS A 7 6.00 -6.91 -10.31
N ASP A 8 5.25 -6.88 -9.21
CA ASP A 8 5.63 -7.47 -7.91
C ASP A 8 6.91 -6.88 -7.29
N HIS A 9 7.32 -5.68 -7.72
CA HIS A 9 8.38 -4.94 -7.04
C HIS A 9 7.83 -4.14 -5.86
N VAL A 10 8.50 -4.28 -4.72
CA VAL A 10 8.19 -3.51 -3.51
C VAL A 10 8.46 -2.04 -3.76
N LEU A 11 7.43 -1.21 -3.59
CA LEU A 11 7.55 0.24 -3.57
C LEU A 11 7.83 0.72 -2.14
N TRP A 12 7.02 0.27 -1.19
CA TRP A 12 7.18 0.60 0.23
C TRP A 12 6.75 -0.53 1.15
N LEU A 13 7.32 -0.54 2.35
CA LEU A 13 7.00 -1.45 3.44
C LEU A 13 6.52 -0.64 4.65
N VAL A 14 5.55 -1.20 5.38
CA VAL A 14 5.16 -0.65 6.69
C VAL A 14 5.56 -1.61 7.79
N ASN A 15 6.21 -1.06 8.81
CA ASN A 15 6.54 -1.81 10.01
C ASN A 15 5.27 -2.08 10.82
N MET A 16 4.92 -3.36 10.95
CA MET A 16 3.75 -3.78 11.72
C MET A 16 4.20 -4.13 13.14
N THR A 17 3.83 -3.29 14.10
CA THR A 17 4.21 -3.44 15.52
C THR A 17 3.14 -4.15 16.36
N SER A 18 2.00 -4.50 15.76
CA SER A 18 0.92 -5.21 16.43
C SER A 18 0.42 -6.35 15.55
N ALA A 19 -0.05 -7.43 16.20
CA ALA A 19 -0.54 -8.60 15.50
C ALA A 19 -1.81 -8.28 14.69
N GLY A 20 -1.95 -8.98 13.57
CA GLY A 20 -3.09 -8.89 12.65
C GLY A 20 -2.91 -7.83 11.57
N GLU A 21 -3.49 -8.11 10.40
CA GLU A 21 -3.64 -7.11 9.35
C GLU A 21 -4.67 -6.08 9.78
N LYS A 22 -4.21 -4.86 10.06
CA LYS A 22 -5.08 -3.74 10.37
C LYS A 22 -5.16 -2.84 9.15
N GLN A 23 -6.38 -2.44 8.78
CA GLN A 23 -6.64 -1.59 7.61
C GLN A 23 -5.81 -0.30 7.60
N HIS A 24 -5.47 0.25 8.77
CA HIS A 24 -4.66 1.46 8.86
C HIS A 24 -3.27 1.31 8.23
N TYR A 25 -2.68 0.10 8.21
CA TYR A 25 -1.40 -0.15 7.55
C TYR A 25 -1.52 0.04 6.03
N ALA A 26 -2.60 -0.44 5.43
CA ALA A 26 -2.88 -0.25 4.01
C ALA A 26 -3.15 1.22 3.68
N LEU A 27 -3.95 1.90 4.51
CA LEU A 27 -4.28 3.32 4.32
C LEU A 27 -3.05 4.24 4.39
N VAL A 28 -2.10 3.96 5.29
CA VAL A 28 -0.84 4.72 5.37
C VAL A 28 -0.01 4.55 4.10
N LEU A 29 0.09 3.33 3.57
CA LEU A 29 0.80 3.07 2.31
C LEU A 29 0.14 3.78 1.12
N LEU A 30 -1.19 3.78 1.05
CA LEU A 30 -1.93 4.51 0.01
C LEU A 30 -1.73 6.01 0.11
N LYS A 31 -1.83 6.57 1.32
CA LYS A 31 -1.56 8.00 1.54
C LYS A 31 -0.15 8.36 1.05
N HIS A 32 0.84 7.55 1.41
CA HIS A 32 2.22 7.78 1.02
C HIS A 32 2.42 7.68 -0.51
N LEU A 33 1.73 6.76 -1.17
CA LEU A 33 1.71 6.68 -2.64
C LEU A 33 1.22 8.00 -3.27
N PHE A 34 0.07 8.52 -2.81
CA PHE A 34 -0.50 9.75 -3.37
C PHE A 34 0.34 11.01 -3.07
N GLU A 35 1.13 11.02 -2.00
CA GLU A 35 2.11 12.09 -1.73
C GLU A 35 3.25 12.14 -2.77
N HIS A 36 3.51 11.02 -3.45
CA HIS A 36 4.59 10.87 -4.45
C HIS A 36 4.11 10.87 -5.89
N LEU A 37 2.80 11.00 -6.12
CA LEU A 37 2.20 11.03 -7.46
C LEU A 37 1.65 12.41 -7.78
N PRO A 38 1.61 12.79 -9.08
CA PRO A 38 0.85 13.95 -9.52
C PRO A 38 -0.62 13.83 -9.09
N THR A 39 -1.25 14.96 -8.76
CA THR A 39 -2.68 15.00 -8.39
C THR A 39 -3.62 14.58 -9.53
N THR A 40 -3.12 14.57 -10.76
CA THR A 40 -3.85 14.11 -11.97
C THR A 40 -3.68 12.61 -12.24
N ALA A 41 -2.86 11.90 -11.46
CA ALA A 41 -2.62 10.48 -11.67
C ALA A 41 -3.88 9.65 -11.39
N THR A 42 -4.19 8.72 -12.28
CA THR A 42 -5.22 7.71 -12.05
C THR A 42 -4.54 6.44 -11.53
N VAL A 43 -4.98 5.95 -10.38
CA VAL A 43 -4.38 4.79 -9.70
C VAL A 43 -5.41 3.67 -9.58
N GLY A 44 -5.06 2.47 -10.03
CA GLY A 44 -5.78 1.23 -9.73
C GLY A 44 -5.14 0.51 -8.55
N LEU A 45 -5.95 -0.05 -7.65
CA LEU A 45 -5.48 -0.79 -6.48
C LEU A 45 -6.08 -2.19 -6.47
N LEU A 46 -5.21 -3.19 -6.29
CA LEU A 46 -5.60 -4.54 -5.91
C LEU A 46 -5.22 -4.75 -4.45
N TYR A 47 -6.19 -5.18 -3.64
CA TYR A 47 -5.96 -5.51 -2.23
C TYR A 47 -6.01 -7.02 -2.07
N ASP A 48 -4.84 -7.62 -1.82
CA ASP A 48 -4.73 -9.06 -1.58
C ASP A 48 -5.31 -9.38 -0.20
N ILE A 49 -6.26 -10.30 -0.16
CA ILE A 49 -6.90 -10.79 1.06
C ILE A 49 -6.49 -12.24 1.21
N GLY A 50 -5.53 -12.50 2.09
CA GLY A 50 -5.17 -13.86 2.48
C GLY A 50 -6.33 -14.53 3.21
N CYS A 51 -6.71 -15.74 2.78
CA CYS A 51 -7.70 -16.58 3.46
C CYS A 51 -7.12 -17.29 4.69
#